data_AF-A0A383BMQ7-F1
#
_entry.id   AF-A0A383BMQ7-F1
#
_cell.length_a   1.000
_cell.length_b   1.000
_cell.length_c   1.000
_cell.angle_alpha   90.00
_cell.angle_beta   90.00
_cell.angle_gamma   90.00
#
_symmetry.space_group_name_H-M   'P 1'
#
loop_
_entity.id
_entity.type
_entity.pdbx_description
1 polymer ?
#
loop_
_entity_poly.entity_id
_entity_poly.type
_entity_poly.pdbx_seq_one_letter_code
_entity_poly.pdbx_strand_id
1 'polypeptide(L)' 'MELIMTEYRLLEQIQDIKELIGGSKAKKLMTIKDVADYTCLSVTTIRRAVRMGGLKVMRTKGKLLFRISDVNRWLNG' A
#
# COMPACT_ATOMS: atom_id res chain seq x y z
N MET A 1 -15.71 -18.23 35.61
CA MET A 1 -16.71 -17.55 34.76
C MET A 1 -16.21 -16.17 34.31
N GLU A 2 -15.77 -15.28 35.21
CA GLU A 2 -15.20 -13.96 34.84
C GLU A 2 -13.95 -14.02 33.93
N LEU A 3 -13.02 -14.95 34.18
CA LEU A 3 -11.81 -15.13 33.36
C LEU A 3 -12.15 -15.43 31.89
N ILE A 4 -13.11 -16.33 31.67
CA ILE A 4 -13.61 -16.72 30.34
C ILE A 4 -14.25 -15.51 29.64
N MET A 5 -15.08 -14.74 30.35
CA MET A 5 -15.71 -13.53 29.81
C MET A 5 -14.68 -12.45 29.42
N THR A 6 -13.55 -12.39 30.12
CA THR A 6 -12.47 -11.44 29.84
C THR A 6 -11.68 -11.85 28.60
N GLU A 7 -11.38 -13.15 28.43
CA GLU A 7 -10.74 -13.68 27.21
C GLU A 7 -11.57 -13.43 25.95
N TYR A 8 -12.89 -13.63 26.01
CA TYR A 8 -13.77 -13.36 24.87
C TYR A 8 -13.76 -11.89 24.45
N ARG A 9 -13.76 -10.95 25.41
CA ARG A 9 -13.67 -9.51 25.12
C ARG A 9 -12.33 -9.13 24.49
N LEU A 10 -11.23 -9.72 24.96
CA LEU A 10 -9.91 -9.48 24.37
C LEU A 10 -9.83 -9.99 22.93
N LEU A 11 -10.40 -11.15 22.64
CA LEU A 11 -10.45 -11.70 21.28
C LEU A 11 -11.27 -10.83 20.33
N GLU A 12 -12.42 -10.33 20.78
CA GLU A 12 -13.28 -9.43 20.00
C GLU A 12 -12.54 -8.12 19.66
N GLN A 13 -11.90 -7.50 20.66
CA GLN A 13 -11.09 -6.30 20.45
C GLN A 13 -9.92 -6.53 19.47
N ILE A 14 -9.25 -7.69 19.55
CA ILE A 14 -8.18 -8.04 18.60
C ILE A 14 -8.73 -8.17 17.19
N GLN A 15 -9.90 -8.79 17.03
CA GLN A 15 -10.53 -8.95 15.72
C GLN A 15 -10.95 -7.60 15.14
N ASP A 16 -11.52 -6.70 15.95
CA ASP A 16 -11.86 -5.34 15.54
C ASP A 16 -10.63 -4.54 15.10
N ILE A 17 -9.54 -4.60 15.88
CA ILE A 17 -8.26 -3.97 15.51
C ILE A 17 -7.75 -4.52 14.18
N LYS A 18 -7.84 -5.84 13.98
CA LYS A 18 -7.40 -6.50 12.76
C LYS A 18 -8.22 -6.06 11.54
N GLU A 19 -9.53 -5.86 11.69
CA GLU A 19 -10.41 -5.38 10.62
C GLU A 19 -10.17 -3.91 10.29
N LEU A 20 -9.94 -3.08 11.31
CA LEU A 20 -9.58 -1.67 11.15
C LEU A 20 -8.24 -1.49 10.43
N ILE A 21 -7.22 -2.28 10.80
CA ILE A 21 -5.90 -2.27 10.15
C ILE A 21 -5.96 -2.91 8.76
N GLY A 22 -6.78 -3.95 8.59
CA GLY A 22 -7.01 -4.65 7.34
C GLY A 22 -7.78 -3.86 6.29
N GLY A 23 -8.10 -2.58 6.58
CA GLY A 23 -8.88 -1.64 5.78
C GLY A 23 -8.90 -1.93 4.28
N SER A 24 -10.10 -2.25 3.79
CA SER A 24 -10.48 -2.47 2.39
C SER A 24 -9.43 -3.19 1.53
N LYS A 25 -9.66 -4.48 1.25
CA LYS A 25 -8.97 -5.28 0.21
C LYS A 25 -9.03 -4.66 -1.21
N ALA A 26 -9.59 -3.46 -1.39
CA ALA A 26 -9.32 -2.66 -2.57
C ALA A 26 -7.84 -2.29 -2.57
N LYS A 27 -7.00 -3.10 -3.25
CA LYS A 27 -5.56 -2.87 -3.47
C LYS A 27 -5.29 -1.38 -3.63
N LYS A 28 -4.86 -0.73 -2.54
CA LYS A 28 -4.67 0.72 -2.50
C LYS A 28 -3.61 1.05 -3.53
N LEU A 29 -4.03 1.76 -4.57
CA LEU A 29 -3.11 2.23 -5.59
C LEU A 29 -2.36 3.43 -5.03
N MET A 30 -1.06 3.43 -5.22
CA MET A 30 -0.18 4.51 -4.81
C MET A 30 -0.18 5.58 -5.88
N THR A 31 -0.30 6.84 -5.47
CA THR A 31 0.02 7.98 -6.32
C THR A 31 1.53 8.13 -6.46
N ILE A 32 1.99 8.99 -7.37
CA ILE A 32 3.44 9.24 -7.51
C ILE A 32 4.08 9.83 -6.25
N LYS A 33 3.30 10.55 -5.41
CA LYS A 33 3.79 11.07 -4.13
C LYS A 33 3.96 9.94 -3.13
N ASP A 34 2.97 9.05 -3.02
CA ASP A 34 3.07 7.87 -2.15
C ASP A 34 4.29 7.00 -2.53
N VAL A 35 4.58 6.86 -3.83
CA VAL A 35 5.79 6.13 -4.29
C VAL A 35 7.08 6.88 -3.92
N ALA A 36 7.09 8.21 -3.99
CA ALA A 36 8.23 9.01 -3.58
C ALA A 36 8.53 8.83 -2.09
N ASP A 37 7.48 8.87 -1.25
CA ASP A 37 7.60 8.66 0.19
C ASP A 37 8.05 7.23 0.50
N TYR A 38 7.50 6.23 -0.21
CA TYR A 38 7.83 4.82 -0.02
C TYR A 38 9.26 4.45 -0.43
N THR A 39 9.76 5.04 -1.52
CA THR A 39 11.10 4.73 -2.05
C THR A 39 12.19 5.69 -1.58
N CYS A 40 11.80 6.76 -0.89
CA CYS A 40 12.66 7.91 -0.59
C CYS A 40 13.31 8.54 -1.84
N LEU A 41 12.75 8.32 -3.04
CA LEU A 41 13.23 8.89 -4.29
C LEU A 41 12.44 10.12 -4.68
N SER A 42 13.07 11.01 -5.45
CA SER A 42 12.38 12.16 -6.00
C SER A 42 11.32 11.75 -7.03
N VAL A 43 10.24 12.52 -7.08
CA VAL A 43 9.18 12.39 -8.10
C VAL A 43 9.75 12.42 -9.53
N THR A 44 10.80 13.20 -9.76
CA THR A 44 11.48 13.28 -11.07
C THR A 44 12.17 11.98 -11.45
N THR A 45 12.80 11.30 -10.49
CA THR A 45 13.40 9.97 -10.69
C THR A 45 12.34 8.94 -11.04
N ILE A 46 11.21 8.94 -10.32
CA ILE A 46 10.09 8.03 -10.59
C ILE A 46 9.49 8.29 -11.98
N ARG A 47 9.31 9.57 -12.37
CA ARG A 47 8.85 9.92 -13.73
C ARG A 47 9.82 9.43 -14.81
N ARG A 48 11.13 9.49 -14.57
CA ARG A 48 12.15 8.98 -15.48
C ARG A 48 12.03 7.46 -15.62
N ALA A 49 11.90 6.73 -14.52
CA ALA A 49 11.72 5.27 -14.54
C ALA A 49 10.47 4.86 -15.32
N VAL A 50 9.36 5.58 -15.14
CA VAL A 50 8.13 5.37 -15.94
C VAL A 50 8.37 5.67 -17.42
N ARG A 51 9.06 6.76 -17.76
CA ARG A 51 9.34 7.14 -19.15
C ARG A 51 10.25 6.12 -19.86
N MET A 52 11.21 5.56 -19.13
CA MET A 52 12.11 4.51 -19.61
C MET A 52 11.46 3.13 -19.69
N GLY A 53 10.22 2.97 -19.21
CA GLY A 53 9.51 1.70 -19.19
C GLY A 53 9.92 0.74 -18.06
N GLY A 54 10.83 1.15 -17.16
CA GLY A 54 11.31 0.33 -16.05
C GLY A 54 10.32 0.18 -14.90
N LEU A 55 9.44 1.17 -14.69
CA LEU A 55 8.39 1.12 -13.66
C LEU A 55 7.00 1.03 -14.30
N LYS A 56 6.32 -0.08 -14.05
CA LYS A 56 4.94 -0.30 -14.51
C LYS A 56 3.97 0.64 -13.81
N VAL A 57 3.09 1.26 -14.58
CA VAL A 57 2.15 2.28 -14.12
C VAL A 57 0.78 2.10 -14.75
N MET A 58 -0.28 2.41 -14.00
CA MET A 58 -1.63 2.56 -14.52
C MET A 58 -1.95 4.04 -14.70
N ARG A 59 -2.52 4.39 -15.85
CA ARG A 59 -2.87 5.77 -16.20
C ARG A 59 -4.39 5.91 -16.12
N THR A 60 -4.87 6.81 -15.27
CA THR A 60 -6.31 7.07 -15.12
C THR A 60 -6.56 8.56 -15.05
N LYS A 61 -7.30 9.13 -16.01
CA LYS A 61 -7.69 10.55 -16.07
C LYS A 61 -6.54 11.51 -15.68
N GLY A 62 -5.39 11.36 -16.32
CA GLY A 62 -4.20 12.21 -16.10
C GLY A 62 -3.36 11.89 -14.86
N LYS A 63 -3.76 10.92 -14.03
CA LYS A 63 -3.00 10.50 -12.84
C LYS A 63 -2.18 9.24 -13.12
N LEU A 64 -1.02 9.17 -12.49
CA LEU A 64 -0.15 7.99 -12.44
C LEU A 64 -0.44 7.24 -11.14
N LEU A 65 -0.87 5.99 -11.28
CA LEU A 65 -1.20 5.09 -10.19
C LEU A 65 -0.34 3.84 -10.26
N PHE A 66 0.17 3.40 -9.12
CA PHE A 66 1.13 2.31 -9.01
C PHE A 66 0.58 1.25 -8.07
N ARG A 67 0.88 -0.03 -8.37
CA ARG A 67 0.70 -1.10 -7.39
C ARG A 67 1.99 -1.24 -6.60
N ILE A 68 1.89 -1.47 -5.29
CA ILE A 68 3.05 -1.78 -4.44
C ILE A 68 3.88 -2.93 -5.03
N SER A 69 3.22 -3.98 -5.54
CA SER A 69 3.92 -5.12 -6.16
C SER A 69 4.75 -4.75 -7.39
N ASP A 70 4.27 -3.80 -8.19
CA ASP A 70 4.96 -3.31 -9.39
C ASP A 70 6.16 -2.43 -8.99
N VAL A 71 6.02 -1.62 -7.94
CA VAL A 71 7.12 -0.82 -7.36
C VAL A 71 8.21 -1.71 -6.77
N ASN A 72 7.83 -2.71 -5.96
CA ASN A 72 8.79 -3.65 -5.36
C ASN A 72 9.56 -4.44 -6.40
N ARG A 73 8.89 -4.87 -7.47
CA ARG A 73 9.57 -5.53 -8.60
C ARG A 73 10.61 -4.61 -9.22
N TRP A 74 10.24 -3.37 -9.51
CA TRP A 74 11.15 -2.39 -10.09
C TRP A 74 12.37 -2.11 -9.19
N LEU A 75 12.20 -2.06 -7.86
CA LEU A 75 13.30 -1.89 -6.91
C LEU A 75 14.25 -3.10 -6.85
N ASN A 76 13.74 -4.30 -7.11
CA ASN A 76 14.50 -5.55 -7.02
C ASN A 76 15.27 -5.90 -8.31
N GLY A 77 15.12 -5.13 -9.39
CA GLY A 77 15.73 -5.39 -10.70
C GLY A 77 15.01 -6.45 -11.53
#